data_AF-A0AAU9XI59-F1
#
_entry.id   AF-A0AAU9XI59-F1
#
_cell.length_a   1.000
_cell.length_b   1.000
_cell.length_c   1.000
_cell.angle_alpha   90.00
_cell.angle_beta   90.00
_cell.angle_gamma   90.00
#
_symmetry.space_group_name_H-M   'P 1'
#
loop_
_entity.id
_entity.type
_entity.pdbx_description
1 polymer ?
#
loop_
_entity_poly.entity_id
_entity_poly.type
_entity_poly.pdbx_seq_one_letter_code
_entity_poly.pdbx_strand_id
1 'polypeptide(L)'
;MDKESAGEIQTKSDCTKSTNNLTQGLKAVKNDKQDEVTEETKEVVYDYWKMVASRPTGNKKDLIRKHIGVKTWVEHPKYMLEKTQMEAYAEFASMHPEIKISQRKFENLKPYFVRVARKQDRQTCMCHQHIVLQIVFKDRMKFRKRFVDESREANQAVTEVYTSVGNIIEKTLCPKPKDHNYLKLKCLKRKCKDC
;
A
#
# COMPACT_ATOMS: atom_id res chain seq x y z
N MET A 1 13.96 28.62 35.52
CA MET A 1 14.03 29.63 34.45
C MET A 1 14.63 28.86 33.29
N ASP A 2 13.84 28.34 32.34
CA ASP A 2 12.79 29.03 31.60
C ASP A 2 11.56 28.14 31.31
N LYS A 3 10.41 28.82 31.18
CA LYS A 3 9.08 28.31 30.83
C LYS A 3 8.83 28.62 29.36
N GLU A 4 8.26 27.69 28.62
CA GLU A 4 7.32 27.90 27.48
C GLU A 4 6.81 26.50 27.08
N SER A 5 5.57 26.04 27.33
CA SER A 5 4.22 26.54 27.04
C SER A 5 3.92 26.73 25.55
N ALA A 6 3.33 25.70 24.93
CA ALA A 6 2.26 25.76 23.91
C ALA A 6 2.15 24.36 23.27
N GLY A 7 0.98 23.79 22.99
CA GLY A 7 -0.39 24.22 23.10
C GLY A 7 -1.25 23.03 22.68
N GLU A 8 -2.25 22.74 23.49
CA GLU A 8 -3.24 21.68 23.34
C GLU A 8 -4.16 22.05 22.16
N ILE A 9 -4.12 21.27 21.07
CA ILE A 9 -4.98 21.53 19.90
C ILE A 9 -6.34 20.93 20.17
N GLN A 10 -7.23 21.84 20.56
CA GLN A 10 -8.65 21.64 20.78
C GLN A 10 -9.35 21.37 19.44
N THR A 11 -9.76 20.13 19.20
CA THR A 11 -10.62 19.79 18.04
C THR A 11 -12.06 20.18 18.35
N LYS A 12 -12.41 21.44 18.10
CA LYS A 12 -13.80 21.87 18.04
C LYS A 12 -14.41 21.42 16.71
N SER A 13 -15.36 20.51 16.84
CA SER A 13 -16.44 20.24 15.89
C SER A 13 -17.23 21.52 15.63
N ASP A 14 -17.25 22.01 14.39
CA ASP A 14 -18.29 22.91 13.89
C ASP A 14 -18.15 23.08 12.38
N CYS A 15 -19.11 22.58 11.60
CA CYS A 15 -19.61 23.27 10.42
C CYS A 15 -20.91 22.64 9.92
N THR A 16 -22.04 22.98 10.54
CA THR A 16 -23.33 22.96 9.83
C THR A 16 -23.74 24.39 9.51
N LYS A 17 -24.08 24.61 8.23
CA LYS A 17 -25.12 25.48 7.67
C LYS A 17 -24.65 26.12 6.36
N SER A 18 -25.25 25.69 5.27
CA SER A 18 -25.52 26.59 4.14
C SER A 18 -26.90 26.24 3.59
N THR A 19 -27.85 27.13 3.91
CA THR A 19 -29.20 27.19 3.34
C THR A 19 -29.12 27.65 1.88
N ASN A 20 -29.93 27.06 1.01
CA ASN A 20 -30.43 27.71 -0.21
C ASN A 20 -31.85 27.20 -0.49
N ASN A 21 -32.77 28.15 -0.68
CA ASN A 21 -34.18 27.94 -0.99
C ASN A 21 -34.44 27.93 -2.51
N LEU A 22 -35.60 27.34 -2.83
CA LEU A 22 -36.48 27.58 -3.98
C LEU A 22 -36.42 26.60 -5.17
N THR A 23 -37.32 25.61 -5.15
CA THR A 23 -38.31 25.40 -6.22
C THR A 23 -39.44 24.50 -5.71
N GLN A 24 -40.68 24.98 -5.83
CA GLN A 24 -41.90 24.23 -5.50
C GLN A 24 -42.21 23.18 -6.57
N GLY A 25 -42.48 21.96 -6.13
CA GLY A 25 -43.08 20.88 -6.92
C GLY A 25 -43.58 19.81 -5.96
N LEU A 26 -44.90 19.52 -5.98
CA LEU A 26 -45.55 18.55 -5.10
C LEU A 26 -44.84 17.18 -5.13
N LYS A 27 -44.26 16.75 -4.01
CA LYS A 27 -43.92 15.34 -3.73
C LYS A 27 -44.10 15.04 -2.25
N ALA A 28 -44.60 13.83 -1.98
CA ALA A 28 -45.00 13.29 -0.69
C ALA A 28 -44.05 13.64 0.46
N VAL A 29 -44.62 13.96 1.63
CA VAL A 29 -43.90 14.16 2.89
C VAL A 29 -43.22 12.84 3.26
N LYS A 30 -41.95 12.71 2.89
CA LYS A 30 -41.05 11.69 3.44
C LYS A 30 -40.49 12.22 4.74
N ASN A 31 -40.59 11.40 5.79
CA ASN A 31 -39.93 11.67 7.06
C ASN A 31 -38.42 11.46 6.90
N ASP A 32 -37.72 12.48 6.37
CA ASP A 32 -36.30 12.42 6.02
C ASP A 32 -35.34 12.27 7.23
N LYS A 33 -35.85 12.28 8.47
CA LYS A 33 -35.02 12.27 9.69
C LYS A 33 -34.61 10.88 10.20
N GLN A 34 -35.19 9.79 9.70
CA GLN A 34 -34.88 8.43 10.18
C GLN A 34 -33.72 7.75 9.43
N ASP A 35 -33.31 8.31 8.29
CA ASP A 35 -32.29 7.71 7.43
C ASP A 35 -30.86 8.22 7.69
N GLU A 36 -30.72 9.23 8.53
CA GLU A 36 -29.43 9.84 8.84
C GLU A 36 -28.65 8.98 9.83
N VAL A 37 -27.43 8.61 9.45
CA VAL A 37 -26.51 7.87 10.32
C VAL A 37 -26.08 8.80 11.46
N THR A 38 -26.12 8.33 12.70
CA THR A 38 -25.70 9.12 13.86
C THR A 38 -24.21 9.51 13.76
N GLU A 39 -23.83 10.65 14.34
CA GLU A 39 -22.44 11.11 14.32
C GLU A 39 -21.50 10.10 15.02
N GLU A 40 -21.94 9.50 16.12
CA GLU A 40 -21.23 8.42 16.81
C GLU A 40 -20.94 7.24 15.87
N THR A 41 -21.93 6.82 15.07
CA THR A 41 -21.75 5.76 14.09
C THR A 41 -20.77 6.18 12.99
N LYS A 42 -20.83 7.44 12.54
CA LYS A 42 -19.91 7.97 11.52
C LYS A 42 -18.46 7.95 12.03
N GLU A 43 -18.23 8.27 13.29
CA GLU A 43 -16.92 8.24 13.93
C GLU A 43 -16.37 6.81 14.03
N VAL A 44 -17.18 5.86 14.51
CA VAL A 44 -16.79 4.44 14.58
C VAL A 44 -16.46 3.88 13.19
N VAL A 45 -17.26 4.22 12.17
CA VAL A 45 -16.99 3.83 10.78
C VAL A 45 -15.70 4.49 10.25
N TYR A 46 -15.49 5.77 10.57
CA TYR A 46 -14.27 6.50 10.18
C TYR A 46 -13.01 5.84 10.76
N ASP A 47 -13.04 5.52 12.05
CA ASP A 47 -11.93 4.88 12.75
C ASP A 47 -11.67 3.47 12.23
N TYR A 48 -12.73 2.71 11.99
CA TYR A 48 -12.61 1.40 11.34
C TYR A 48 -11.91 1.51 9.98
N TRP A 49 -12.33 2.44 9.12
CA TRP A 49 -11.70 2.64 7.81
C TRP A 49 -10.22 2.99 7.93
N LYS A 50 -9.86 3.87 8.86
CA LYS A 50 -8.50 4.39 9.03
C LYS A 50 -7.56 3.41 9.72
N MET A 51 -8.04 2.69 10.73
CA MET A 51 -7.19 1.92 11.65
C MET A 51 -7.24 0.40 11.39
N VAL A 52 -8.34 -0.12 10.84
CA VAL A 52 -8.54 -1.57 10.70
C VAL A 52 -8.58 -2.01 9.24
N ALA A 53 -9.37 -1.33 8.40
CA ALA A 53 -9.53 -1.71 6.99
C ALA A 53 -8.37 -1.26 6.09
N SER A 54 -7.55 -0.32 6.56
CA SER A 54 -6.48 0.27 5.76
C SER A 54 -5.21 0.53 6.56
N ARG A 55 -4.11 0.80 5.85
CA ARG A 55 -2.83 1.20 6.43
C ARG A 55 -2.24 2.40 5.72
N PRO A 56 -1.53 3.31 6.42
CA PRO A 56 -0.86 4.44 5.79
C PRO A 56 0.26 3.94 4.86
N THR A 57 0.43 4.59 3.72
CA THR A 57 1.56 4.28 2.85
C THR A 57 2.88 4.69 3.51
N GLY A 58 3.92 3.86 3.40
CA GLY A 58 5.23 4.12 4.02
C GLY A 58 6.01 5.30 3.41
N ASN A 59 5.55 5.86 2.29
CA ASN A 59 6.20 7.00 1.64
C ASN A 59 5.58 8.32 2.12
N LYS A 60 6.37 9.15 2.80
CA LYS A 60 5.94 10.47 3.32
C LYS A 60 5.43 11.43 2.22
N LYS A 61 5.78 11.19 0.96
CA LYS A 61 5.32 11.99 -0.18
C LYS A 61 3.90 11.63 -0.65
N ASP A 62 3.34 10.52 -0.16
CA ASP A 62 2.03 10.06 -0.59
C ASP A 62 0.94 10.77 0.23
N LEU A 63 0.71 12.04 -0.09
CA LEU A 63 -0.34 12.87 0.49
C LEU A 63 -1.51 12.99 -0.48
N ILE A 64 -2.73 12.91 0.06
CA ILE A 64 -3.97 13.17 -0.67
C ILE A 64 -4.53 14.51 -0.22
N ARG A 65 -4.78 15.39 -1.18
CA ARG A 65 -5.41 16.70 -0.97
C ARG A 65 -6.90 16.64 -1.21
N LYS A 66 -7.68 17.27 -0.34
CA LYS A 66 -9.10 17.57 -0.55
C LYS A 66 -9.34 19.07 -0.44
N HIS A 67 -10.05 19.63 -1.40
CA HIS A 67 -10.48 21.02 -1.39
C HIS A 67 -11.62 21.17 -0.39
N ILE A 68 -11.49 22.09 0.58
CA ILE A 68 -12.51 22.34 1.61
C ILE A 68 -13.16 23.71 1.46
N GLY A 69 -12.52 24.64 0.77
CA GLY A 69 -13.04 25.99 0.54
C GLY A 69 -12.11 26.78 -0.37
N VAL A 70 -12.39 28.06 -0.56
CA VAL A 70 -11.63 28.93 -1.48
C VAL A 70 -10.14 28.85 -1.16
N LYS A 71 -9.36 28.30 -2.11
CA LYS A 71 -7.90 28.11 -2.01
C LYS A 71 -7.44 27.35 -0.76
N THR A 72 -8.34 26.65 -0.06
CA THR A 72 -8.04 25.95 1.19
C THR A 72 -8.08 24.44 0.95
N TRP A 73 -6.96 23.80 1.23
CA TRP A 73 -6.75 22.37 1.03
C TRP A 73 -6.39 21.72 2.35
N VAL A 74 -6.90 20.52 2.56
CA VAL A 74 -6.45 19.67 3.67
C VAL A 74 -5.71 18.47 3.10
N GLU A 75 -4.56 18.19 3.71
CA GLU A 75 -3.65 17.11 3.34
C GLU A 75 -3.74 16.00 4.37
N HIS A 76 -3.92 14.77 3.89
CA HIS A 76 -3.80 13.56 4.72
C HIS A 76 -2.82 12.59 4.09
N PRO A 77 -2.11 11.79 4.91
CA PRO A 77 -1.41 10.61 4.41
C PRO A 77 -2.37 9.72 3.62
N LYS A 78 -1.90 9.17 2.50
CA LYS A 78 -2.63 8.17 1.73
C LYS A 78 -2.73 6.88 2.56
N TYR A 79 -3.94 6.33 2.66
CA TYR A 79 -4.18 5.02 3.26
C TYR A 79 -4.59 4.03 2.18
N MET A 80 -4.07 2.82 2.27
CA MET A 80 -4.31 1.73 1.33
C MET A 80 -5.19 0.67 1.97
N LEU A 81 -6.27 0.30 1.28
CA LEU A 81 -7.12 -0.82 1.71
C LEU A 81 -6.37 -2.15 1.62
N GLU A 82 -6.46 -2.94 2.68
CA GLU A 82 -5.85 -4.28 2.73
C GLU A 82 -6.80 -5.37 2.25
N LYS A 83 -8.11 -5.10 2.33
CA LYS A 83 -9.19 -5.99 1.96
C LYS A 83 -10.17 -5.29 1.01
N THR A 84 -11.04 -6.07 0.38
CA THR A 84 -12.12 -5.51 -0.45
C THR A 84 -13.12 -4.75 0.42
N GLN A 85 -13.88 -3.82 -0.17
CA GLN A 85 -14.88 -3.06 0.59
C GLN A 85 -15.99 -3.95 1.14
N MET A 86 -16.32 -5.04 0.44
CA MET A 86 -17.29 -6.03 0.88
C MET A 86 -16.78 -6.81 2.09
N GLU A 87 -15.53 -7.28 2.07
CA GLU A 87 -14.90 -7.93 3.22
C GLU A 87 -14.81 -6.96 4.41
N ALA A 88 -14.49 -5.69 4.15
CA ALA A 88 -14.45 -4.66 5.18
C ALA A 88 -15.83 -4.45 5.84
N TYR A 89 -16.90 -4.42 5.05
CA TYR A 89 -18.26 -4.31 5.57
C TYR A 89 -18.66 -5.53 6.40
N ALA A 90 -18.37 -6.75 5.92
CA ALA A 90 -18.67 -7.98 6.64
C ALA A 90 -17.94 -8.04 7.99
N GLU A 91 -16.66 -7.66 8.01
CA GLU A 91 -15.86 -7.60 9.24
C GLU A 91 -16.37 -6.49 10.18
N PHE A 92 -16.70 -5.30 9.66
CA PHE A 92 -17.29 -4.23 10.45
C PHE A 92 -18.59 -4.67 11.13
N ALA A 93 -19.51 -5.27 10.38
CA ALA A 93 -20.78 -5.77 10.91
C ALA A 93 -20.59 -6.88 11.95
N SER A 94 -19.50 -7.65 11.86
CA SER A 94 -19.15 -8.66 12.86
C SER A 94 -18.57 -8.04 14.14
N MET A 95 -17.85 -6.92 14.06
CA MET A 95 -17.25 -6.26 15.22
C MET A 95 -18.23 -5.31 15.93
N HIS A 96 -19.18 -4.76 15.18
CA HIS A 96 -20.18 -3.80 15.66
C HIS A 96 -21.60 -4.27 15.32
N PRO A 97 -22.06 -5.42 15.86
CA PRO A 97 -23.39 -5.97 15.55
C PRO A 97 -24.55 -5.05 15.98
N GLU A 98 -24.32 -4.14 16.93
CA GLU A 98 -25.27 -3.13 17.39
C GLU A 98 -25.52 -2.03 16.34
N ILE A 99 -24.57 -1.78 15.44
CA ILE A 99 -24.65 -0.73 14.44
C ILE A 99 -25.39 -1.25 13.20
N LYS A 100 -26.64 -0.81 13.03
CA LYS A 100 -27.45 -1.12 11.85
C LYS A 100 -27.18 -0.14 10.72
N ILE A 101 -26.15 -0.41 9.92
CA ILE A 101 -25.81 0.37 8.73
C ILE A 101 -25.87 -0.50 7.47
N SER A 102 -26.38 0.04 6.36
CA SER A 102 -26.34 -0.66 5.07
C SER A 102 -24.96 -0.59 4.44
N GLN A 103 -24.57 -1.62 3.68
CA GLN A 103 -23.29 -1.67 2.97
C GLN A 103 -23.03 -0.40 2.15
N ARG A 104 -24.04 0.07 1.40
CA ARG A 104 -23.89 1.29 0.58
C ARG A 104 -23.62 2.53 1.42
N LYS A 105 -24.29 2.70 2.57
CA LYS A 105 -24.04 3.83 3.49
C LYS A 105 -22.64 3.73 4.08
N PHE A 106 -22.23 2.55 4.51
CA PHE A 106 -20.90 2.27 5.03
C PHE A 106 -19.78 2.60 4.03
N GLU A 107 -19.91 2.16 2.79
CA GLU A 107 -18.94 2.44 1.71
C GLU A 107 -18.88 3.94 1.36
N ASN A 108 -20.00 4.65 1.43
CA ASN A 108 -20.06 6.09 1.20
C ASN A 108 -19.39 6.91 2.32
N LEU A 109 -19.34 6.37 3.54
CA LEU A 109 -18.65 6.99 4.69
C LEU A 109 -17.13 6.77 4.65
N LYS A 110 -16.61 6.07 3.64
CA LYS A 110 -15.18 5.87 3.46
C LYS A 110 -14.44 7.22 3.32
N PRO A 111 -13.41 7.49 4.14
CA PRO A 111 -12.65 8.73 4.05
C PRO A 111 -11.97 8.91 2.69
N TYR A 112 -11.87 10.16 2.23
CA TYR A 112 -11.34 10.50 0.91
C TYR A 112 -9.87 10.11 0.69
N PHE A 113 -9.11 9.98 1.76
CA PHE A 113 -7.69 9.60 1.73
C PHE A 113 -7.46 8.09 1.74
N VAL A 114 -8.52 7.28 1.88
CA VAL A 114 -8.48 5.82 1.80
C VAL A 114 -8.69 5.38 0.35
N ARG A 115 -7.73 4.65 -0.21
CA ARG A 115 -7.70 4.22 -1.61
C ARG A 115 -7.59 2.69 -1.72
N VAL A 116 -8.19 2.14 -2.77
CA VAL A 116 -8.02 0.74 -3.13
C VAL A 116 -6.57 0.49 -3.55
N ALA A 117 -5.97 -0.59 -3.06
CA ALA A 117 -4.62 -1.00 -3.45
C ALA A 117 -4.53 -1.41 -4.92
N ARG A 118 -3.78 -0.66 -5.72
CA ARG A 118 -3.37 -1.10 -7.06
C ARG A 118 -2.26 -2.15 -6.93
N LYS A 119 -2.05 -2.95 -7.97
CA LYS A 119 -0.95 -3.93 -8.02
C LYS A 119 0.42 -3.31 -7.73
N GLN A 120 0.63 -2.06 -8.15
CA GLN A 120 1.85 -1.29 -7.93
C GLN A 120 1.98 -0.75 -6.48
N ASP A 121 0.86 -0.51 -5.80
CA ASP A 121 0.84 -0.05 -4.40
C ASP A 121 1.13 -1.20 -3.43
N ARG A 122 0.95 -2.46 -3.86
CA ARG A 122 1.27 -3.64 -3.06
C ARG A 122 2.79 -3.73 -2.90
N GLN A 123 3.28 -3.18 -1.80
CA GLN A 123 4.65 -3.40 -1.34
C GLN A 123 4.82 -4.90 -1.09
N THR A 124 5.40 -5.60 -2.07
CA THR A 124 5.78 -6.99 -1.90
C THR A 124 6.93 -6.99 -0.91
N CYS A 125 6.77 -7.66 0.24
CA CYS A 125 7.83 -7.75 1.22
C CYS A 125 9.12 -8.25 0.55
N MET A 126 10.26 -7.62 0.85
CA MET A 126 11.56 -8.06 0.36
C MET A 126 11.84 -9.53 0.72
N CYS A 127 11.24 -10.05 1.80
CA CYS A 127 11.29 -11.47 2.16
C CYS A 127 10.65 -12.36 1.09
N HIS A 128 9.52 -11.95 0.50
CA HIS A 128 8.90 -12.71 -0.59
C HIS A 128 9.81 -12.71 -1.82
N GLN A 129 10.37 -11.55 -2.20
CA GLN A 129 11.33 -11.48 -3.30
C GLN A 129 12.58 -12.33 -3.07
N HIS A 130 13.10 -12.34 -1.83
CA HIS A 130 14.23 -13.17 -1.44
C HIS A 130 13.93 -14.66 -1.61
N ILE A 131 12.78 -15.13 -1.12
CA ILE A 131 12.39 -16.55 -1.23
C ILE A 131 12.15 -16.93 -2.69
N VAL A 132 11.46 -16.10 -3.48
CA VAL A 132 11.24 -16.34 -4.92
C VAL A 132 12.59 -16.45 -5.64
N LEU A 133 13.53 -15.54 -5.38
CA LEU A 133 14.87 -15.58 -5.97
C LEU A 133 15.61 -16.88 -5.59
N GLN A 134 15.53 -17.31 -4.33
CA GLN A 134 16.14 -18.57 -3.86
C GLN A 134 15.57 -19.79 -4.57
N ILE A 135 14.25 -19.86 -4.76
CA ILE A 135 13.58 -20.97 -5.46
C ILE A 135 14.03 -21.00 -6.92
N VAL A 136 13.92 -19.87 -7.63
CA VAL A 136 14.31 -19.77 -9.05
C VAL A 136 15.78 -20.10 -9.23
N PHE A 137 16.66 -19.60 -8.36
CA PHE A 137 18.08 -19.91 -8.40
C PHE A 137 18.34 -21.41 -8.25
N LYS A 138 17.74 -22.05 -7.24
CA LYS A 138 17.92 -23.50 -6.99
C LYS A 138 17.47 -24.33 -8.18
N ASP A 139 16.32 -24.02 -8.77
CA ASP A 139 15.81 -24.79 -9.91
C ASP A 139 16.68 -24.61 -11.16
N ARG A 140 17.19 -23.41 -11.40
CA ARG A 140 18.15 -23.15 -12.49
C ARG A 140 19.46 -23.89 -12.28
N MET A 141 19.98 -23.95 -11.06
CA MET A 141 21.21 -24.69 -10.76
C MET A 141 21.01 -26.20 -10.86
N LYS A 142 19.86 -26.73 -10.43
CA LYS A 142 19.49 -28.15 -10.63
C LYS A 142 19.42 -28.50 -12.12
N PHE A 143 18.76 -27.65 -12.92
CA PHE A 143 18.73 -27.82 -14.37
C PHE A 143 20.13 -27.83 -14.95
N ARG A 144 20.96 -26.82 -14.64
CA ARG A 144 22.34 -26.73 -15.11
C ARG A 144 23.18 -27.93 -14.71
N LYS A 145 23.00 -28.46 -13.49
CA LYS A 145 23.69 -29.66 -13.02
C LYS A 145 23.42 -30.89 -13.90
N ARG A 146 22.18 -31.08 -14.38
CA ARG A 146 21.85 -32.18 -15.30
C ARG A 146 22.65 -32.09 -16.61
N PHE A 147 22.71 -30.88 -17.19
CA PHE A 147 23.53 -30.65 -18.39
C PHE A 147 25.02 -30.85 -18.13
N VAL A 148 25.51 -30.51 -16.95
CA VAL A 148 26.90 -30.76 -16.55
C VAL A 148 27.20 -32.24 -16.49
N ASP A 149 26.32 -33.02 -15.86
CA ASP A 149 26.48 -34.47 -15.74
C ASP A 149 26.50 -35.10 -17.14
N GLU A 150 25.57 -34.72 -18.03
CA GLU A 150 25.54 -35.14 -19.45
C GLU A 150 26.78 -34.67 -20.26
N SER A 151 27.24 -33.44 -20.05
CA SER A 151 28.41 -32.88 -20.77
C SER A 151 29.73 -33.51 -20.31
N ARG A 152 29.82 -33.93 -19.03
CA ARG A 152 30.97 -34.66 -18.49
C ARG A 152 31.07 -36.06 -19.08
N GLU A 153 29.94 -36.73 -19.25
CA GLU A 153 29.88 -38.01 -19.97
C GLU A 153 30.31 -37.86 -21.43
N ALA A 154 30.04 -36.70 -22.05
CA ALA A 154 30.38 -36.38 -23.44
C ALA A 154 31.76 -35.70 -23.65
N ASN A 155 32.61 -35.55 -22.61
CA ASN A 155 33.89 -34.82 -22.65
C ASN A 155 33.80 -33.38 -23.23
N GLN A 156 32.69 -32.67 -23.01
CA GLN A 156 32.50 -31.29 -23.43
C GLN A 156 32.81 -30.29 -22.31
N ALA A 157 33.06 -29.03 -22.69
CA ALA A 157 33.34 -27.94 -21.76
C ALA A 157 32.17 -27.74 -20.78
N VAL A 158 32.45 -27.94 -19.49
CA VAL A 158 31.43 -27.97 -18.44
C VAL A 158 31.04 -26.57 -18.01
N THR A 159 29.76 -26.24 -18.09
CA THR A 159 29.22 -25.02 -17.49
C THR A 159 29.15 -25.16 -15.96
N GLU A 160 29.90 -24.37 -15.19
CA GLU A 160 29.97 -24.48 -13.71
C GLU A 160 28.61 -24.51 -12.98
N VAL A 161 28.44 -25.21 -11.85
CA VAL A 161 27.24 -25.07 -11.00
C VAL A 161 27.54 -24.12 -9.84
N TYR A 162 26.76 -23.05 -9.69
CA TYR A 162 26.97 -22.08 -8.63
C TYR A 162 26.20 -22.45 -7.37
N THR A 163 26.78 -22.20 -6.19
CA THR A 163 26.16 -22.53 -4.90
C THR A 163 25.32 -21.39 -4.32
N SER A 164 25.58 -20.15 -4.76
CA SER A 164 24.82 -18.96 -4.33
C SER A 164 24.68 -17.94 -5.46
N VAL A 165 23.71 -17.03 -5.32
CA VAL A 165 23.58 -15.86 -6.21
C VAL A 165 24.81 -14.97 -6.12
N GLY A 166 25.46 -14.90 -4.95
CA GLY A 166 26.72 -14.18 -4.75
C GLY A 166 27.83 -14.69 -5.66
N ASN A 167 27.98 -16.02 -5.77
CA ASN A 167 28.99 -16.63 -6.65
C ASN A 167 28.77 -16.26 -8.13
N ILE A 168 27.50 -16.16 -8.57
CA ILE A 168 27.20 -15.70 -9.93
C ILE A 168 27.67 -14.26 -10.12
N ILE A 169 27.38 -13.41 -9.14
CA ILE A 169 27.75 -11.99 -9.20
C ILE A 169 29.26 -11.87 -9.28
N GLU A 170 30.00 -12.54 -8.41
CA GLU A 170 31.47 -12.48 -8.38
C GLU A 170 32.12 -13.02 -9.66
N LYS A 171 31.55 -14.07 -10.26
CA LYS A 171 32.12 -14.71 -11.45
C LYS A 171 31.71 -14.09 -12.77
N THR A 172 30.54 -13.44 -12.83
CA THR A 172 29.97 -12.94 -14.10
C THR A 172 29.87 -11.43 -14.19
N LEU A 173 30.07 -10.72 -13.07
CA LEU A 173 30.10 -9.27 -13.05
C LEU A 173 31.51 -8.76 -12.77
N CYS A 174 31.75 -7.56 -13.25
CA CYS A 174 33.01 -6.87 -13.19
C CYS A 174 33.30 -6.50 -11.69
N PRO A 175 34.56 -6.57 -11.22
CA PRO A 175 34.88 -6.37 -9.80
C PRO A 175 34.38 -5.05 -9.22
N LYS A 176 33.95 -5.10 -7.95
CA LYS A 176 33.52 -3.91 -7.22
C LYS A 176 34.72 -2.97 -7.01
N PRO A 177 34.65 -1.68 -7.43
CA PRO A 177 35.73 -0.73 -7.17
C PRO A 177 35.94 -0.52 -5.66
N LYS A 178 37.20 -0.38 -5.24
CA LYS A 178 37.58 -0.25 -3.81
C LYS A 178 36.90 0.94 -3.12
N ASP A 179 36.63 2.03 -3.85
CA ASP A 179 36.08 3.28 -3.29
C ASP A 179 34.54 3.37 -3.38
N HIS A 180 33.85 2.31 -3.79
CA HIS A 180 32.41 2.34 -3.98
C HIS A 180 31.69 1.28 -3.15
N ASN A 181 30.53 1.61 -2.60
CA ASN A 181 29.69 0.67 -1.85
C ASN A 181 28.89 -0.30 -2.75
N TYR A 182 28.75 0.01 -4.03
CA TYR A 182 27.90 -0.75 -4.97
C TYR A 182 28.59 -0.99 -6.32
N LEU A 183 28.15 -2.03 -7.03
CA LEU A 183 28.54 -2.25 -8.43
C LEU A 183 28.02 -1.10 -9.31
N LYS A 184 28.77 -0.78 -10.38
CA LYS A 184 28.35 0.26 -11.33
C LYS A 184 27.07 -0.20 -12.06
N LEU A 185 26.10 0.69 -12.26
CA LEU A 185 24.82 0.35 -12.92
C LEU A 185 25.01 -0.28 -14.31
N LYS A 186 26.02 0.18 -15.08
CA LYS A 186 26.36 -0.41 -16.38
C LYS A 186 26.78 -1.89 -16.31
N CYS A 187 27.37 -2.31 -15.19
CA CYS A 187 27.77 -3.69 -14.94
C CYS A 187 26.54 -4.55 -14.61
N LEU A 188 25.64 -4.05 -13.75
CA LEU A 188 24.35 -4.72 -13.47
C LEU A 188 23.48 -4.89 -14.72
N LYS A 189 23.60 -3.97 -15.69
CA LYS A 189 22.92 -4.03 -17.00
C LYS A 189 23.68 -4.84 -18.06
N ARG A 190 24.80 -5.50 -17.70
CA ARG A 190 25.68 -6.25 -18.62
C ARG A 190 26.07 -5.46 -19.89
N LYS A 191 26.45 -4.19 -19.69
CA LYS A 191 26.93 -3.30 -20.76
C LYS A 191 28.44 -3.07 -20.71
N CYS A 192 29.17 -3.81 -19.87
CA CYS A 192 30.63 -3.76 -19.87
C CYS A 192 31.17 -4.79 -20.87
N LYS A 193 32.44 -4.69 -21.26
CA LYS A 193 33.04 -5.65 -22.21
C LYS A 193 33.20 -7.05 -21.60
N ASP A 194 33.50 -7.09 -20.31
CA ASP A 194 33.83 -8.32 -19.56
C ASP A 194 32.66 -8.81 -18.70
N CYS A 195 31.46 -8.27 -18.96
CA CYS A 195 30.19 -8.58 -18.32
C CYS A 195 29.18 -8.95 -19.43
#